data_AF-A0A9E4DY84-F1
#
_entry.id   AF-A0A9E4DY84-F1
#
_cell.length_a   1.000
_cell.length_b   1.000
_cell.length_c   1.000
_cell.angle_alpha   90.00
_cell.angle_beta   90.00
_cell.angle_gamma   90.00
#
_symmetry.space_group_name_H-M   'P 1'
#
loop_
_entity.id
_entity.type
_entity.pdbx_description
1 polymer ?
#
loop_
_entity_poly.entity_id
_entity_poly.type
_entity_poly.pdbx_seq_one_letter_code
_entity_poly.pdbx_strand_id
1 'polypeptide(L)'
;MLSVPLKPKIPMTARSLADMMGATTVIALDEARQEFFGWTPDAPDDGFAIEGGKGYIVNLRQPQQVTFVGAAWTNQLQAAAPGTALNEGTWAFVVSGRLESERNLNGYRVTAQNLRTNAIMTGNVRDGYFAVATADLSRRSIVQIGDSLEVTLTDTTGEIASERFSFTVTPDTLVNAALPVTLDRVGAPKQTLLLQNYPNPFNPETWIPYHLSEAAPVTLSIYNANGQRIRTLSLGFQAAGFYQSRSRAAYWDGRNDLGERVSSGVYFYQLSTPSEHQMKRMVIVK
;
A
#
# COMPACT_ATOMS: atom_id res chain seq x y z
N MET A 1 -8.97 -18.99 -15.66
CA MET A 1 -9.83 -17.88 -16.12
C MET A 1 -11.08 -18.48 -16.72
N LEU A 2 -12.24 -17.92 -16.40
CA LEU A 2 -13.54 -18.34 -16.90
C LEU A 2 -14.37 -17.11 -17.26
N SER A 3 -15.26 -17.25 -18.23
CA SER A 3 -16.36 -16.34 -18.46
C SER A 3 -17.63 -17.07 -18.06
N VAL A 4 -18.51 -16.45 -17.28
CA VAL A 4 -19.73 -17.11 -16.82
C VAL A 4 -20.68 -17.28 -18.02
N PRO A 5 -21.00 -18.53 -18.41
CA PRO A 5 -21.59 -18.79 -19.72
C PRO A 5 -23.06 -18.37 -19.82
N LEU A 6 -23.78 -18.36 -18.70
CA LEU A 6 -25.21 -18.06 -18.63
C LEU A 6 -25.50 -16.97 -17.60
N LYS A 7 -26.45 -16.10 -17.92
CA LYS A 7 -26.98 -15.08 -17.02
C LYS A 7 -27.78 -15.76 -15.91
N PRO A 8 -27.32 -15.71 -14.64
CA PRO A 8 -28.02 -16.34 -13.53
C PRO A 8 -29.35 -15.62 -13.26
N LYS A 9 -30.34 -16.36 -12.75
CA LYS A 9 -31.66 -15.80 -12.39
C LYS A 9 -31.56 -14.78 -11.24
N ILE A 10 -30.66 -15.04 -10.31
CA ILE A 10 -30.29 -14.13 -9.22
C ILE A 10 -28.96 -13.50 -9.61
N PRO A 11 -28.81 -12.15 -9.55
CA PRO A 11 -27.53 -11.51 -9.80
C PRO A 11 -26.42 -12.14 -8.96
N MET A 12 -25.33 -12.51 -9.62
CA MET A 12 -24.19 -13.15 -8.97
C MET A 12 -23.11 -12.12 -8.69
N THR A 13 -22.40 -12.32 -7.59
CA THR A 13 -21.32 -11.50 -7.05
C THR A 13 -20.06 -12.36 -6.91
N ALA A 14 -18.91 -11.74 -6.63
CA ALA A 14 -17.68 -12.46 -6.34
C ALA A 14 -17.87 -13.46 -5.18
N ARG A 15 -18.56 -13.05 -4.10
CA ARG A 15 -18.91 -13.95 -2.97
C ARG A 15 -19.73 -15.15 -3.42
N SER A 16 -20.88 -14.92 -4.06
CA SER A 16 -21.77 -16.02 -4.43
C SER A 16 -21.15 -16.96 -5.48
N LEU A 17 -20.30 -16.45 -6.39
CA LEU A 17 -19.51 -17.29 -7.29
C LEU A 17 -18.47 -18.12 -6.52
N ALA A 18 -17.78 -17.51 -5.56
CA ALA A 18 -16.80 -18.21 -4.74
C ALA A 18 -17.45 -19.31 -3.89
N ASP A 19 -18.58 -19.01 -3.24
CA ASP A 19 -19.34 -19.96 -2.42
C ASP A 19 -19.84 -21.15 -3.26
N MET A 20 -20.33 -20.87 -4.47
CA MET A 20 -20.78 -21.90 -5.42
C MET A 20 -19.65 -22.85 -5.83
N MET A 21 -18.44 -22.31 -6.03
CA MET A 21 -17.29 -23.06 -6.55
C MET A 21 -16.34 -23.57 -5.46
N GLY A 22 -16.53 -23.19 -4.19
CA GLY A 22 -15.52 -23.41 -3.14
C GLY A 22 -14.20 -22.69 -3.43
N ALA A 23 -14.27 -21.48 -4.01
CA ALA A 23 -13.08 -20.75 -4.45
C ALA A 23 -12.38 -20.02 -3.31
N THR A 24 -11.05 -19.96 -3.38
CA THR A 24 -10.22 -19.22 -2.40
C THR A 24 -10.02 -17.76 -2.80
N THR A 25 -10.14 -17.44 -4.10
CA THR A 25 -10.16 -16.08 -4.60
C THR A 25 -10.89 -15.96 -5.93
N VAL A 26 -11.43 -14.77 -6.18
CA VAL A 26 -11.99 -14.34 -7.45
C VAL A 26 -11.33 -13.02 -7.85
N ILE A 27 -10.73 -12.97 -9.03
CA ILE A 27 -10.03 -11.80 -9.57
C ILE A 27 -10.72 -11.37 -10.86
N ALA A 28 -10.88 -10.06 -11.03
CA ALA A 28 -11.37 -9.43 -12.24
C ALA A 28 -10.39 -8.36 -12.74
N LEU A 29 -10.52 -8.00 -14.01
CA LEU A 29 -9.79 -6.89 -14.63
C LEU A 29 -10.68 -5.65 -14.66
N ASP A 30 -10.20 -4.52 -14.12
CA ASP A 30 -10.77 -3.22 -14.40
C ASP A 30 -10.25 -2.78 -15.78
N GLU A 31 -11.08 -2.95 -16.81
CA GLU A 31 -10.71 -2.65 -18.20
C GLU A 31 -10.37 -1.17 -18.42
N ALA A 32 -10.97 -0.26 -17.65
CA ALA A 32 -10.69 1.17 -17.78
C ALA A 32 -9.30 1.53 -17.26
N ARG A 33 -8.85 0.86 -16.19
CA ARG A 33 -7.53 1.07 -15.57
C ARG A 33 -6.46 0.10 -16.02
N GLN A 34 -6.84 -1.00 -16.68
CA GLN A 34 -5.98 -2.15 -16.95
C GLN A 34 -5.31 -2.70 -15.66
N GLU A 35 -6.04 -2.65 -14.55
CA GLU A 35 -5.58 -3.10 -13.23
C GLU A 35 -6.43 -4.30 -12.77
N PHE A 36 -5.79 -5.32 -12.21
CA PHE A 36 -6.50 -6.44 -11.60
C PHE A 36 -6.92 -6.09 -10.17
N PHE A 37 -8.11 -6.55 -9.77
CA PHE A 37 -8.60 -6.44 -8.41
C PHE A 37 -9.21 -7.77 -7.97
N GLY A 38 -9.10 -8.05 -6.68
CA GLY A 38 -9.45 -9.35 -6.11
C GLY A 38 -10.58 -9.26 -5.09
N TRP A 39 -11.14 -10.43 -4.81
CA TRP A 39 -12.00 -10.69 -3.66
C TRP A 39 -11.55 -12.02 -3.04
N THR A 40 -11.57 -12.11 -1.71
CA THR A 40 -11.27 -13.34 -0.96
C THR A 40 -12.34 -13.56 0.11
N PRO A 41 -12.55 -14.80 0.60
CA PRO A 41 -13.60 -15.12 1.56
C PRO A 41 -13.64 -14.27 2.84
N ASP A 42 -12.49 -13.73 3.26
CA ASP A 42 -12.37 -12.87 4.45
C ASP A 42 -12.90 -11.43 4.25
N ALA A 43 -13.26 -11.07 3.01
CA ALA A 43 -13.83 -9.78 2.68
C ALA A 43 -15.15 -9.53 3.43
N PRO A 44 -15.37 -8.30 3.93
CA PRO A 44 -16.58 -7.97 4.67
C PRO A 44 -17.82 -7.84 3.78
N ASP A 45 -17.65 -7.72 2.45
CA ASP A 45 -18.70 -7.46 1.47
C ASP A 45 -18.85 -8.58 0.44
N ASP A 46 -19.83 -8.46 -0.45
CA ASP A 46 -20.09 -9.44 -1.52
C ASP A 46 -19.13 -9.32 -2.72
N GLY A 47 -18.23 -8.34 -2.68
CA GLY A 47 -17.33 -7.99 -3.78
C GLY A 47 -18.05 -7.36 -4.97
N PHE A 48 -17.60 -7.71 -6.17
CA PHE A 48 -18.08 -7.13 -7.42
C PHE A 48 -19.12 -8.00 -8.10
N ALA A 49 -19.98 -7.38 -8.92
CA ALA A 49 -20.97 -8.09 -9.72
C ALA A 49 -20.31 -8.95 -10.81
N ILE A 50 -20.88 -10.12 -11.06
CA ILE A 50 -20.48 -11.00 -12.15
C ILE A 50 -21.37 -10.73 -13.36
N GLU A 51 -20.75 -10.13 -14.37
CA GLU A 51 -21.37 -9.76 -15.64
C GLU A 51 -20.90 -10.67 -16.77
N GLY A 52 -21.79 -10.91 -17.73
CA GLY A 52 -21.47 -11.61 -18.98
C GLY A 52 -20.51 -10.83 -19.85
N GLY A 53 -19.72 -11.55 -20.65
CA GLY A 53 -18.71 -10.96 -21.54
C GLY A 53 -17.40 -10.58 -20.85
N LYS A 54 -17.34 -10.59 -19.51
CA LYS A 54 -16.12 -10.37 -18.73
C LYS A 54 -15.45 -11.69 -18.35
N GLY A 55 -14.13 -11.63 -18.18
CA GLY A 55 -13.32 -12.76 -17.72
C GLY A 55 -12.95 -12.64 -16.25
N TYR A 56 -13.05 -13.76 -15.53
CA TYR A 56 -12.75 -13.88 -14.11
C TYR A 56 -11.68 -14.95 -13.89
N ILE A 57 -10.71 -14.70 -13.03
CA ILE A 57 -9.76 -15.72 -12.59
C ILE A 57 -10.27 -16.23 -11.23
N VAL A 58 -10.52 -17.53 -11.14
CA VAL A 58 -11.03 -18.18 -9.94
C VAL A 58 -10.03 -19.24 -9.52
N ASN A 59 -9.58 -19.20 -8.27
CA ASN A 59 -8.69 -20.21 -7.72
C ASN A 59 -9.47 -21.25 -6.92
N LEU A 60 -9.15 -22.53 -7.17
CA LEU A 60 -9.76 -23.68 -6.50
C LEU A 60 -8.63 -24.54 -5.92
N ARG A 61 -8.82 -25.06 -4.70
CA ARG A 61 -7.84 -25.99 -4.09
C ARG A 61 -7.82 -27.35 -4.76
N GLN A 62 -8.94 -27.75 -5.35
CA GLN A 62 -9.11 -29.02 -6.03
C GLN A 62 -9.89 -28.80 -7.34
N PRO A 63 -9.61 -29.58 -8.39
CA PRO A 63 -10.40 -29.55 -9.61
C PRO A 63 -11.88 -29.85 -9.31
N GLN A 64 -12.79 -29.06 -9.88
CA GLN A 64 -14.23 -29.21 -9.67
C GLN A 64 -15.02 -29.00 -10.97
N GLN A 65 -16.08 -29.79 -11.16
CA GLN A 65 -17.11 -29.52 -12.16
C GLN A 65 -18.18 -28.62 -11.57
N VAL A 66 -18.54 -27.55 -12.30
CA VAL A 66 -19.54 -26.57 -11.88
C VAL A 66 -20.60 -26.42 -12.96
N THR A 67 -21.87 -26.54 -12.59
CA THR A 67 -23.00 -26.37 -13.50
C THR A 67 -23.62 -25.00 -13.32
N PHE A 68 -23.63 -24.20 -14.39
CA PHE A 68 -24.30 -22.90 -14.42
C PHE A 68 -25.70 -23.06 -14.99
N VAL A 69 -26.70 -22.45 -14.34
CA VAL A 69 -28.10 -22.46 -14.80
C VAL A 69 -28.56 -21.02 -15.00
N GLY A 70 -29.10 -20.71 -16.17
CA GLY A 70 -29.49 -19.34 -16.50
C GLY A 70 -30.00 -19.15 -17.92
N ALA A 71 -30.23 -17.89 -18.28
CA ALA A 71 -30.55 -17.48 -19.65
C ALA A 71 -29.27 -17.14 -20.42
N ALA A 72 -29.35 -17.00 -21.75
CA ALA A 72 -28.23 -16.48 -22.52
C ALA A 72 -27.95 -15.01 -22.16
N TRP A 73 -26.67 -14.61 -22.17
CA TRP A 73 -26.29 -13.22 -22.04
C TRP A 73 -26.65 -12.45 -23.32
N THR A 74 -27.16 -11.23 -23.18
CA THR A 74 -27.53 -10.37 -24.33
C THR A 74 -26.35 -9.63 -24.93
N ASN A 75 -25.18 -9.66 -24.28
CA ASN A 75 -23.99 -8.88 -24.62
C ASN A 75 -22.79 -9.77 -25.04
N GLN A 76 -23.03 -10.93 -25.64
CA GLN A 76 -21.95 -11.85 -26.01
C GLN A 76 -21.01 -11.24 -27.08
N LEU A 77 -19.88 -10.71 -26.63
CA LEU A 77 -18.65 -10.72 -27.42
C LEU A 77 -18.05 -12.13 -27.35
N GLN A 78 -17.59 -12.62 -28.49
CA GLN A 78 -17.00 -13.95 -28.70
C GLN A 78 -15.63 -14.04 -27.99
N ALA A 79 -15.62 -14.11 -26.66
CA ALA A 79 -14.41 -14.35 -25.89
C ALA A 79 -14.42 -15.80 -25.39
N ALA A 80 -13.79 -16.69 -26.16
CA ALA A 80 -13.45 -18.02 -25.67
C ALA A 80 -12.36 -17.88 -24.60
N ALA A 81 -12.55 -18.50 -23.44
CA ALA A 81 -11.48 -18.63 -22.45
C ALA A 81 -10.32 -19.42 -23.09
N PRO A 82 -9.10 -18.88 -23.15
CA PRO A 82 -7.98 -19.57 -23.79
C PRO A 82 -7.68 -20.90 -23.09
N GLY A 83 -7.52 -21.92 -23.94
CA GLY A 83 -7.29 -23.31 -23.58
C GLY A 83 -6.09 -23.52 -22.65
N THR A 84 -6.18 -24.60 -21.89
CA THR A 84 -5.30 -25.01 -20.80
C THR A 84 -3.90 -25.41 -21.28
N ALA A 85 -2.89 -24.63 -20.90
CA ALA A 85 -1.59 -25.16 -20.54
C ALA A 85 -1.39 -24.94 -19.03
N LEU A 86 -1.13 -26.02 -18.29
CA LEU A 86 -0.77 -26.01 -16.88
C LEU A 86 0.71 -25.60 -16.79
N ASN A 87 0.99 -24.30 -16.68
CA ASN A 87 2.26 -23.90 -16.08
C ASN A 87 2.12 -24.11 -14.57
N GLU A 88 3.11 -24.77 -13.96
CA GLU A 88 3.15 -25.06 -12.50
C GLU A 88 3.34 -23.81 -11.62
N GLY A 89 3.46 -22.63 -12.23
CA GLY A 89 3.64 -21.36 -11.53
C GLY A 89 2.35 -20.60 -11.29
N THR A 90 2.25 -19.95 -10.13
CA THR A 90 1.14 -19.06 -9.79
C THR A 90 1.24 -17.78 -10.61
N TRP A 91 0.36 -17.67 -11.60
CA TRP A 91 0.28 -16.58 -12.58
C TRP A 91 -0.78 -15.54 -12.24
N ALA A 92 -1.53 -15.73 -11.16
CA ALA A 92 -2.46 -14.76 -10.60
C ALA A 92 -2.44 -14.86 -9.07
N PHE A 93 -2.42 -13.73 -8.38
CA PHE A 93 -2.24 -13.69 -6.93
C PHE A 93 -2.95 -12.48 -6.32
N VAL A 94 -3.46 -12.64 -5.10
CA VAL A 94 -4.10 -11.57 -4.32
C VAL A 94 -3.36 -11.35 -3.01
N VAL A 95 -3.15 -10.09 -2.65
CA VAL A 95 -2.82 -9.70 -1.27
C VAL A 95 -4.05 -9.03 -0.70
N SER A 96 -4.61 -9.58 0.36
CA SER A 96 -5.80 -9.05 1.00
C SER A 96 -5.61 -8.94 2.50
N GLY A 97 -6.37 -8.08 3.15
CA GLY A 97 -6.19 -7.88 4.57
C GLY A 97 -7.16 -6.90 5.19
N ARG A 98 -7.30 -7.02 6.50
CA ARG A 98 -7.98 -6.02 7.34
C ARG A 98 -6.95 -5.08 7.95
N LEU A 99 -7.33 -3.82 8.06
CA LEU A 99 -6.56 -2.79 8.73
C LEU A 99 -7.09 -2.64 10.15
N GLU A 100 -6.23 -2.83 11.13
CA GLU A 100 -6.57 -2.57 12.54
C GLU A 100 -6.24 -1.11 12.85
N SER A 101 -7.25 -0.25 12.75
CA SER A 101 -7.12 1.18 13.05
C SER A 101 -8.43 1.75 13.59
N GLU A 102 -8.33 2.65 14.56
CA GLU A 102 -9.45 3.48 15.02
C GLU A 102 -9.80 4.59 14.02
N ARG A 103 -8.93 4.84 13.03
CA ARG A 103 -9.13 5.87 12.01
C ARG A 103 -9.92 5.30 10.84
N ASN A 104 -10.72 6.16 10.21
CA ASN A 104 -11.30 5.86 8.91
C ASN A 104 -10.19 5.93 7.84
N LEU A 105 -9.85 4.78 7.28
CA LEU A 105 -8.82 4.62 6.25
C LEU A 105 -9.40 4.43 4.85
N ASN A 106 -10.71 4.64 4.67
CA ASN A 106 -11.35 4.49 3.37
C ASN A 106 -10.71 5.41 2.32
N GLY A 107 -10.39 4.84 1.16
CA GLY A 107 -9.72 5.54 0.06
C GLY A 107 -8.20 5.59 0.17
N TYR A 108 -7.58 5.14 1.26
CA TYR A 108 -6.13 4.98 1.33
C TYR A 108 -5.69 3.98 0.26
N ARG A 109 -4.59 4.25 -0.41
CA ARG A 109 -4.05 3.39 -1.46
C ARG A 109 -3.07 2.40 -0.85
N VAL A 110 -3.33 1.11 -1.05
CA VAL A 110 -2.43 0.01 -0.73
C VAL A 110 -1.57 -0.28 -1.94
N THR A 111 -0.27 -0.47 -1.70
CA THR A 111 0.70 -0.95 -2.69
C THR A 111 1.37 -2.19 -2.14
N ALA A 112 1.26 -3.31 -2.84
CA ALA A 112 2.01 -4.52 -2.57
C ALA A 112 3.03 -4.74 -3.68
N GLN A 113 4.30 -4.93 -3.33
CA GLN A 113 5.40 -5.17 -4.27
C GLN A 113 6.08 -6.49 -3.95
N ASN A 114 6.19 -7.38 -4.93
CA ASN A 114 7.06 -8.54 -4.83
C ASN A 114 8.51 -8.11 -5.09
N LEU A 115 9.40 -8.32 -4.11
CA LEU A 115 10.80 -7.87 -4.20
C LEU A 115 11.65 -8.66 -5.21
N ARG A 116 11.25 -9.88 -5.57
CA ARG A 116 11.95 -10.69 -6.57
C ARG A 116 11.57 -10.27 -8.00
N THR A 117 10.28 -10.07 -8.26
CA THR A 117 9.78 -9.80 -9.63
C THR A 117 9.57 -8.32 -9.91
N ASN A 118 9.56 -7.47 -8.89
CA ASN A 118 9.09 -6.08 -8.94
C ASN A 118 7.65 -5.94 -9.44
N ALA A 119 6.85 -7.02 -9.39
CA ALA A 119 5.43 -6.94 -9.66
C ALA A 119 4.75 -6.07 -8.60
N ILE A 120 3.99 -5.08 -9.03
CA ILE A 120 3.27 -4.14 -8.17
C ILE A 120 1.77 -4.43 -8.30
N MET A 121 1.09 -4.46 -7.15
CA MET A 121 -0.35 -4.60 -7.02
C MET A 121 -0.84 -3.38 -6.25
N THR A 122 -1.84 -2.68 -6.77
CA THR A 122 -2.40 -1.52 -6.07
C THR A 122 -3.91 -1.57 -6.01
N GLY A 123 -4.46 -0.94 -5.00
CA GLY A 123 -5.90 -0.78 -4.83
C GLY A 123 -6.19 0.07 -3.62
N ASN A 124 -7.48 0.30 -3.35
CA ASN A 124 -7.90 1.19 -2.27
C ASN A 124 -8.51 0.39 -1.13
N VAL A 125 -8.31 0.88 0.09
CA VAL A 125 -9.01 0.42 1.28
C VAL A 125 -10.48 0.82 1.21
N ARG A 126 -11.36 -0.13 1.52
CA ARG A 126 -12.81 0.07 1.67
C ARG A 126 -13.28 -0.69 2.89
N ASP A 127 -13.95 0.01 3.79
CA ASP A 127 -14.50 -0.49 5.04
C ASP A 127 -13.48 -1.29 5.87
N GLY A 128 -12.27 -0.73 5.99
CA GLY A 128 -11.16 -1.33 6.74
C GLY A 128 -10.57 -2.58 6.10
N TYR A 129 -10.91 -2.87 4.83
CA TYR A 129 -10.45 -4.04 4.09
C TYR A 129 -9.83 -3.64 2.74
N PHE A 130 -8.89 -4.44 2.25
CA PHE A 130 -8.38 -4.32 0.89
C PHE A 130 -8.14 -5.70 0.28
N ALA A 131 -8.17 -5.75 -1.06
CA ALA A 131 -7.76 -6.90 -1.85
C ALA A 131 -7.14 -6.41 -3.16
N VAL A 132 -5.81 -6.40 -3.21
CA VAL A 132 -5.04 -6.02 -4.41
C VAL A 132 -4.62 -7.27 -5.14
N ALA A 133 -4.77 -7.28 -6.47
CA ALA A 133 -4.51 -8.47 -7.27
C ALA A 133 -3.57 -8.16 -8.43
N THR A 134 -2.97 -9.22 -8.96
CA THR A 134 -2.20 -9.18 -10.19
C THR A 134 -2.37 -10.49 -10.94
N ALA A 135 -2.21 -10.45 -12.26
CA ALA A 135 -2.15 -11.64 -13.09
C ALA A 135 -1.30 -11.41 -14.34
N ASP A 136 -0.54 -12.42 -14.74
CA ASP A 136 0.15 -12.47 -16.04
C ASP A 136 -0.67 -13.35 -16.99
N LEU A 137 -1.30 -12.72 -18.00
CA LEU A 137 -2.13 -13.40 -18.99
C LEU A 137 -1.34 -14.35 -19.91
N SER A 138 -0.01 -14.22 -19.97
CA SER A 138 0.89 -15.20 -20.61
C SER A 138 1.19 -16.40 -19.70
N ARG A 139 0.60 -16.46 -18.51
CA ARG A 139 0.75 -17.50 -17.49
C ARG A 139 2.18 -17.71 -16.99
N ARG A 140 2.96 -16.64 -16.89
CA ARG A 140 4.27 -16.70 -16.22
C ARG A 140 4.08 -16.66 -14.71
N SER A 141 4.96 -17.35 -13.98
CA SER A 141 4.96 -17.32 -12.52
C SER A 141 5.33 -15.92 -12.03
N ILE A 142 4.40 -15.25 -11.36
CA ILE A 142 4.63 -13.90 -10.80
C ILE A 142 4.93 -13.93 -9.30
N VAL A 143 4.56 -15.02 -8.64
CA VAL A 143 4.78 -15.29 -7.21
C VAL A 143 5.27 -16.72 -7.02
N GLN A 144 6.19 -16.93 -6.07
CA GLN A 144 6.77 -18.22 -5.69
C GLN A 144 6.94 -18.34 -4.16
N ILE A 145 7.06 -19.56 -3.65
CA ILE A 145 7.33 -19.81 -2.22
C ILE A 145 8.66 -19.16 -1.83
N GLY A 146 8.67 -18.46 -0.71
CA GLY A 146 9.84 -17.74 -0.21
C GLY A 146 9.97 -16.30 -0.75
N ASP A 147 9.12 -15.89 -1.69
CA ASP A 147 9.09 -14.48 -2.11
C ASP A 147 8.73 -13.57 -0.93
N SER A 148 9.40 -12.41 -0.85
CA SER A 148 9.04 -11.35 0.08
C SER A 148 8.17 -10.31 -0.63
N LEU A 149 6.97 -10.09 -0.10
CA LEU A 149 6.08 -9.02 -0.54
C LEU A 149 6.11 -7.89 0.48
N GLU A 150 6.44 -6.69 0.01
CA GLU A 150 6.33 -5.47 0.80
C GLU A 150 5.00 -4.80 0.56
N VAL A 151 4.30 -4.43 1.65
CA VAL A 151 3.04 -3.71 1.62
C VAL A 151 3.23 -2.34 2.25
N THR A 152 2.78 -1.30 1.55
CA THR A 152 2.77 0.08 2.03
C THR A 152 1.42 0.74 1.77
N LEU A 153 1.13 1.79 2.54
CA LEU A 153 -0.07 2.58 2.40
C LEU A 153 0.28 4.05 2.21
N THR A 154 -0.47 4.69 1.33
CA THR A 154 -0.53 6.15 1.23
C THR A 154 -1.95 6.63 1.51
N ASP A 155 -2.07 7.78 2.16
CA ASP A 155 -3.38 8.41 2.36
C ASP A 155 -3.96 8.95 1.04
N THR A 156 -5.14 9.56 1.12
CA THR A 156 -5.86 10.12 -0.04
C THR A 156 -5.16 11.32 -0.68
N THR A 157 -4.18 11.91 0.00
CA THR A 157 -3.33 13.00 -0.52
C THR A 157 -2.05 12.47 -1.15
N GLY A 158 -1.80 11.16 -1.07
CA GLY A 158 -0.57 10.51 -1.56
C GLY A 158 0.57 10.49 -0.54
N GLU A 159 0.33 10.90 0.71
CA GLU A 159 1.34 10.90 1.76
C GLU A 159 1.51 9.50 2.36
N ILE A 160 2.73 9.17 2.76
CA ILE A 160 3.01 7.88 3.40
C ILE A 160 2.19 7.77 4.69
N ALA A 161 1.38 6.72 4.76
CA ALA A 161 0.51 6.42 5.88
C ALA A 161 0.96 5.20 6.68
N SER A 162 1.98 4.46 6.23
CA SER A 162 2.46 3.29 6.96
C SER A 162 3.97 3.09 6.84
N GLU A 163 4.50 2.26 7.73
CA GLU A 163 5.79 1.61 7.49
C GLU A 163 5.67 0.59 6.35
N ARG A 164 6.81 0.01 5.96
CA ARG A 164 6.83 -1.15 5.06
C ARG A 164 6.56 -2.40 5.88
N PHE A 165 5.46 -3.09 5.56
CA PHE A 165 5.19 -4.42 6.10
C PHE A 165 5.77 -5.46 5.15
N SER A 166 6.52 -6.44 5.66
CA SER A 166 7.12 -7.49 4.85
C SER A 166 6.48 -8.83 5.20
N PHE A 167 6.02 -9.55 4.18
CA PHE A 167 5.38 -10.85 4.30
C PHE A 167 6.06 -11.85 3.37
N THR A 168 6.20 -13.09 3.84
CA THR A 168 6.78 -14.18 3.05
C THR A 168 5.69 -15.07 2.47
N VAL A 169 5.81 -15.40 1.19
CA VAL A 169 4.91 -16.36 0.54
C VAL A 169 5.20 -17.76 1.05
N THR A 170 4.17 -18.38 1.62
CA THR A 170 4.20 -19.75 2.14
C THR A 170 3.51 -20.71 1.16
N PRO A 171 3.73 -22.04 1.30
CA PRO A 171 3.01 -23.03 0.49
C PRO A 171 1.48 -22.86 0.56
N ASP A 172 0.92 -22.57 1.73
CA ASP A 172 -0.53 -22.38 1.90
C ASP A 172 -1.03 -21.14 1.14
N THR A 173 -0.31 -20.03 1.23
CA THR A 173 -0.67 -18.80 0.48
C THR A 173 -0.62 -19.02 -1.03
N LEU A 174 0.33 -19.84 -1.51
CA LEU A 174 0.45 -20.19 -2.92
C LEU A 174 -0.71 -21.07 -3.39
N VAL A 175 -1.09 -22.09 -2.59
CA VAL A 175 -2.25 -22.96 -2.87
C VAL A 175 -3.56 -22.16 -2.89
N ASN A 176 -3.70 -21.17 -2.02
CA ASN A 176 -4.87 -20.30 -1.97
C ASN A 176 -4.84 -19.19 -3.03
N ALA A 177 -3.73 -19.02 -3.76
CA ALA A 177 -3.46 -17.87 -4.63
C ALA A 177 -3.74 -16.52 -3.95
N ALA A 178 -3.59 -16.48 -2.63
CA ALA A 178 -3.95 -15.37 -1.79
C ALA A 178 -3.03 -15.32 -0.56
N LEU A 179 -2.53 -14.14 -0.26
CA LEU A 179 -1.78 -13.82 0.95
C LEU A 179 -2.67 -12.93 1.84
N PRO A 180 -3.34 -13.50 2.85
CA PRO A 180 -4.02 -12.72 3.87
C PRO A 180 -2.99 -12.06 4.78
N VAL A 181 -3.15 -10.77 5.04
CA VAL A 181 -2.28 -9.99 5.92
C VAL A 181 -3.09 -9.17 6.92
N THR A 182 -2.53 -8.95 8.09
CA THR A 182 -3.04 -7.99 9.07
C THR A 182 -2.07 -6.82 9.14
N LEU A 183 -2.59 -5.62 8.92
CA LEU A 183 -1.80 -4.39 8.99
C LEU A 183 -2.20 -3.62 10.25
N ASP A 184 -1.30 -3.58 11.22
CA ASP A 184 -1.45 -2.85 12.47
C ASP A 184 -0.80 -1.46 12.39
N ARG A 185 -1.22 -0.54 13.26
CA ARG A 185 -0.63 0.81 13.41
C ARG A 185 -0.56 1.62 12.11
N VAL A 186 -1.50 1.42 11.19
CA VAL A 186 -1.61 2.27 9.99
C VAL A 186 -1.96 3.71 10.42
N GLY A 187 -1.18 4.66 9.94
CA GLY A 187 -1.26 6.08 10.26
C GLY A 187 -0.37 6.53 11.41
N ALA A 188 0.29 5.62 12.13
CA ALA A 188 1.16 5.92 13.26
C ALA A 188 2.49 5.15 13.19
N PRO A 189 3.64 5.83 13.03
CA PRO A 189 4.96 5.20 13.11
C PRO A 189 5.15 4.42 14.41
N LYS A 190 5.94 3.33 14.38
CA LYS A 190 6.24 2.59 15.62
C LYS A 190 7.15 3.37 16.57
N GLN A 191 7.98 4.25 16.02
CA GLN A 191 8.95 5.04 16.77
C GLN A 191 8.97 6.49 16.27
N THR A 192 9.18 7.41 17.21
CA THR A 192 9.54 8.78 16.88
C THR A 192 10.96 8.80 16.35
N LEU A 193 11.19 9.37 15.16
CA LEU A 193 12.49 9.36 14.50
C LEU A 193 12.75 10.70 13.81
N LEU A 194 13.91 11.30 14.05
CA LEU A 194 14.41 12.38 13.21
C LEU A 194 15.07 11.77 11.98
N LEU A 195 14.69 12.22 10.78
CA LEU A 195 15.25 11.74 9.53
C LEU A 195 16.25 12.75 8.95
N GLN A 196 17.05 12.30 7.98
CA GLN A 196 18.03 13.18 7.34
C GLN A 196 17.33 14.27 6.53
N ASN A 197 17.72 15.52 6.72
CA ASN A 197 17.25 16.63 5.92
C ASN A 197 17.55 16.42 4.43
N TYR A 198 16.67 16.91 3.56
CA TYR A 198 16.86 16.84 2.11
C TYR A 198 16.51 18.19 1.46
N PRO A 199 17.31 18.67 0.48
CA PRO A 199 18.63 18.12 0.12
C PRO A 199 19.64 18.24 1.28
N ASN A 200 20.72 17.45 1.24
CA ASN A 200 21.89 17.58 2.12
C ASN A 200 23.15 17.11 1.36
N PRO A 201 24.10 18.01 1.01
CA PRO A 201 24.12 19.44 1.33
C PRO A 201 22.98 20.23 0.67
N PHE A 202 22.60 21.37 1.24
CA PHE A 202 21.51 22.21 0.72
C PHE A 202 21.94 23.66 0.40
N ASN A 203 21.18 24.31 -0.47
CA ASN A 203 21.37 25.71 -0.87
C ASN A 203 20.06 26.36 -1.39
N PRO A 204 19.50 27.42 -0.76
CA PRO A 204 19.66 27.82 0.64
C PRO A 204 18.64 27.15 1.58
N GLU A 205 17.74 26.31 1.05
CA GLU A 205 16.61 25.74 1.79
C GLU A 205 16.66 24.21 1.89
N THR A 206 16.06 23.66 2.94
CA THR A 206 15.98 22.23 3.19
C THR A 206 14.71 21.85 3.93
N TRP A 207 14.30 20.60 3.78
CA TRP A 207 13.22 19.98 4.54
C TRP A 207 13.81 19.00 5.53
N ILE A 208 13.30 19.01 6.76
CA ILE A 208 13.72 18.17 7.87
C ILE A 208 12.58 17.18 8.16
N PRO A 209 12.61 15.98 7.56
CA PRO A 209 11.59 14.99 7.79
C PRO A 209 11.71 14.35 9.17
N TYR A 210 10.58 13.91 9.70
CA TYR A 210 10.54 13.17 10.96
C TYR A 210 9.32 12.24 11.02
N HIS A 211 9.37 11.28 11.92
CA HIS A 211 8.25 10.42 12.30
C HIS A 211 7.88 10.73 13.73
N LEU A 212 6.59 10.68 14.02
CA LEU A 212 6.07 10.89 15.36
C LEU A 212 5.16 9.72 15.73
N SER A 213 5.58 8.89 16.70
CA SER A 213 4.83 7.70 17.11
C SER A 213 3.59 8.04 17.95
N GLU A 214 3.60 9.16 18.67
CA GLU A 214 2.52 9.62 19.53
C GLU A 214 2.30 11.12 19.36
N ALA A 215 1.06 11.59 19.45
CA ALA A 215 0.76 13.00 19.29
C ALA A 215 1.43 13.85 20.40
N ALA A 216 2.16 14.89 20.00
CA ALA A 216 2.99 15.66 20.92
C ALA A 216 3.29 17.08 20.39
N PRO A 217 3.63 18.04 21.28
CA PRO A 217 4.27 19.28 20.86
C PRO A 217 5.66 18.99 20.28
N VAL A 218 5.95 19.54 19.10
CA VAL A 218 7.21 19.34 18.38
C VAL A 218 7.95 20.66 18.21
N THR A 219 9.24 20.65 18.56
CA THR A 219 10.17 21.75 18.30
C THR A 219 11.42 21.23 17.60
N LEU A 220 11.89 21.94 16.58
CA LEU A 220 13.20 21.71 15.97
C LEU A 220 14.13 22.87 16.31
N SER A 221 15.27 22.58 16.92
CA SER A 221 16.31 23.57 17.22
C SER A 221 17.53 23.32 16.34
N ILE A 222 18.06 24.39 15.74
CA ILE A 222 19.21 24.35 14.84
C ILE A 222 20.40 25.01 15.53
N TYR A 223 21.56 24.38 15.46
CA TYR A 223 22.81 24.78 16.12
C TYR A 223 23.95 24.85 15.11
N ASN A 224 24.89 25.77 15.33
CA ASN A 224 26.16 25.78 14.60
C ASN A 224 27.15 24.76 15.20
N ALA A 225 28.34 24.64 14.59
CA ALA A 225 29.39 23.74 15.05
C ALA A 225 29.92 24.02 16.48
N ASN A 226 29.70 25.23 17.01
CA ASN A 226 30.08 25.62 18.37
C ASN A 226 28.96 25.33 19.39
N GLY A 227 27.84 24.72 18.98
CA GLY A 227 26.70 24.45 19.85
C GLY A 227 25.82 25.67 20.13
N GLN A 228 26.06 26.81 19.48
CA GLN A 228 25.17 27.98 19.60
C GLN A 228 23.90 27.71 18.80
N ARG A 229 22.74 27.92 19.45
CA ARG A 229 21.43 27.86 18.78
C ARG A 229 21.28 29.02 17.80
N ILE A 230 20.96 28.69 16.57
CA ILE A 230 20.85 29.60 15.42
C ILE A 230 19.40 29.89 15.08
N ARG A 231 18.54 28.87 15.15
CA ARG A 231 17.13 28.97 14.79
C ARG A 231 16.30 28.01 15.64
N THR A 232 15.09 28.43 16.01
CA THR A 232 14.06 27.54 16.56
C THR A 232 12.85 27.50 15.63
N LEU A 233 12.40 26.29 15.29
CA LEU A 233 11.19 26.03 14.51
C LEU A 233 10.15 25.37 15.44
N SER A 234 9.22 26.18 15.94
CA SER A 234 8.12 25.70 16.79
C SER A 234 6.98 25.19 15.91
N LEU A 235 6.87 23.88 15.76
CA LEU A 235 5.85 23.24 14.91
C LEU A 235 4.51 23.06 15.65
N GLY A 236 4.48 23.34 16.96
CA GLY A 236 3.27 23.21 17.78
C GLY A 236 2.89 21.76 18.03
N PHE A 237 1.62 21.53 18.40
CA PHE A 237 1.09 20.20 18.62
C PHE A 237 0.88 19.46 17.30
N GLN A 238 1.45 18.27 17.19
CA GLN A 238 1.42 17.42 15.99
C GLN A 238 0.80 16.07 16.33
N ALA A 239 -0.05 15.55 15.45
CA ALA A 239 -0.61 14.21 15.59
C ALA A 239 0.44 13.14 15.28
N ALA A 240 0.27 11.92 15.80
CA ALA A 240 1.08 10.78 15.36
C ALA A 240 0.99 10.62 13.83
N GLY A 241 2.13 10.39 13.17
CA GLY A 241 2.19 10.28 11.72
C GLY A 241 3.59 10.43 11.13
N PHE A 242 3.65 10.25 9.81
CA PHE A 242 4.85 10.42 8.99
C PHE A 242 4.90 11.84 8.41
N TYR A 243 5.97 12.59 8.70
CA TYR A 243 6.20 13.95 8.22
C TYR A 243 7.39 13.96 7.25
N GLN A 244 7.22 13.23 6.13
CA GLN A 244 8.34 12.95 5.20
C GLN A 244 8.34 13.78 3.93
N SER A 245 7.18 14.23 3.46
CA SER A 245 7.10 15.04 2.24
C SER A 245 7.37 16.51 2.52
N ARG A 246 7.54 17.30 1.45
CA ARG A 246 7.75 18.75 1.57
C ARG A 246 6.57 19.50 2.20
N SER A 247 5.35 18.96 2.07
CA SER A 247 4.13 19.59 2.62
C SER A 247 4.01 19.38 4.13
N ARG A 248 4.67 18.35 4.68
CA ARG A 248 4.58 17.96 6.10
C ARG A 248 5.87 18.13 6.88
N ALA A 249 7.02 17.92 6.25
CA ALA A 249 8.33 18.07 6.87
C ALA A 249 8.56 19.50 7.33
N ALA A 250 9.39 19.66 8.36
CA ALA A 250 9.76 21.00 8.81
C ALA A 250 10.64 21.69 7.78
N TYR A 251 10.40 22.97 7.55
CA TYR A 251 11.11 23.74 6.54
C TYR A 251 12.12 24.70 7.19
N TRP A 252 13.32 24.75 6.63
CA TRP A 252 14.32 25.75 6.99
C TRP A 252 14.91 26.42 5.75
N ASP A 253 14.94 27.75 5.76
CA ASP A 253 15.37 28.62 4.68
C ASP A 253 16.84 29.09 4.81
N GLY A 254 17.60 28.47 5.71
CA GLY A 254 19.00 28.84 5.96
C GLY A 254 19.17 30.19 6.67
N ARG A 255 18.16 30.66 7.41
CA ARG A 255 18.24 31.89 8.22
C ARG A 255 18.27 31.62 9.73
N ASN A 256 18.88 32.54 10.48
CA ASN A 256 18.85 32.56 11.94
C ASN A 256 17.54 33.16 12.48
N ASP A 257 17.37 33.24 13.80
CA ASP A 257 16.20 33.84 14.44
C ASP A 257 16.01 35.34 14.10
N LEU A 258 17.07 36.06 13.72
CA LEU A 258 17.02 37.46 13.26
C LEU A 258 16.64 37.60 11.77
N GLY A 259 16.47 36.49 11.04
CA GLY A 259 16.20 36.50 9.61
C GLY A 259 17.45 36.68 8.74
N GLU A 260 18.65 36.65 9.32
CA GLU A 260 19.90 36.76 8.60
C GLU A 260 20.33 35.40 8.05
N ARG A 261 20.93 35.41 6.87
CA ARG A 261 21.44 34.20 6.22
C ARG A 261 22.65 33.65 6.97
N VAL A 262 22.65 32.36 7.27
CA VAL A 262 23.78 31.69 7.95
C VAL A 262 24.93 31.39 6.98
N SER A 263 26.17 31.24 7.46
CA SER A 263 27.33 30.93 6.60
C SER A 263 27.33 29.48 6.12
N SER A 264 28.03 29.19 5.02
CA SER A 264 28.34 27.81 4.59
C SER A 264 29.06 27.05 5.71
N GLY A 265 28.71 25.78 5.91
CA GLY A 265 29.34 24.98 6.95
C GLY A 265 28.46 23.85 7.48
N VAL A 266 28.92 23.27 8.59
CA VAL A 266 28.23 22.18 9.28
C VAL A 266 27.32 22.77 10.35
N TYR A 267 26.08 22.29 10.36
CA TYR A 267 25.08 22.61 11.37
C TYR A 267 24.48 21.32 11.93
N PHE A 268 23.89 21.41 13.11
CA PHE A 268 23.18 20.32 13.76
C PHE A 268 21.73 20.75 13.98
N TYR A 269 20.80 19.82 13.87
CA TYR A 269 19.40 20.05 14.17
C TYR A 269 18.90 18.98 15.11
N GLN A 270 18.10 19.39 16.08
CA GLN A 270 17.55 18.54 17.14
C GLN A 270 16.04 18.60 17.13
N LEU A 271 15.41 17.45 16.97
CA LEU A 271 14.00 17.24 17.22
C LEU A 271 13.79 17.06 18.71
N SER A 272 12.83 17.80 19.27
CA SER A 272 12.44 17.70 20.67
C SER A 272 10.93 17.51 20.78
N THR A 273 10.55 16.44 21.47
CA THR A 273 9.20 16.13 21.97
C THR A 273 9.28 15.94 23.49
N PRO A 274 8.17 15.76 24.23
CA PRO A 274 8.23 15.48 25.66
C PRO A 274 8.94 14.18 26.02
N SER A 275 8.89 13.19 25.13
CA SER A 275 9.46 11.86 25.36
C SER A 275 10.81 11.67 24.68
N GLU A 276 11.13 12.42 23.63
CA GLU A 276 12.34 12.17 22.85
C GLU A 276 13.10 13.40 22.36
N HIS A 277 14.42 13.22 22.31
CA HIS A 277 15.36 14.18 21.77
C HIS A 277 16.34 13.50 20.82
N GLN A 278 16.29 13.86 19.54
CA GLN A 278 17.17 13.27 18.51
C GLN A 278 17.89 14.37 17.75
N MET A 279 19.17 14.17 17.48
CA MET A 279 20.00 15.15 16.78
C MET A 279 20.61 14.55 15.52
N LYS A 280 20.67 15.33 14.45
CA LYS A 280 21.37 15.00 13.20
C LYS A 280 22.19 16.17 12.70
N ARG A 281 23.13 15.85 11.81
CA ARG A 281 24.03 16.81 11.15
C ARG A 281 23.50 17.16 9.76
N MET A 282 23.64 18.41 9.36
CA MET A 282 23.39 18.91 7.99
C MET A 282 24.53 19.80 7.52
N VAL A 283 24.64 19.97 6.21
CA VAL A 283 25.65 20.80 5.57
C VAL A 283 24.94 21.81 4.67
N ILE A 284 25.24 23.09 4.87
CA ILE A 284 24.81 24.16 3.96
C ILE A 284 26.00 24.58 3.09
N VAL A 285 25.78 24.65 1.80
CA VAL A 285 26.74 25.13 0.81
C VAL A 285 26.10 26.31 0.09
N LYS A 286 26.85 27.38 -0.10
CA LYS A 286 26.45 28.54 -0.89
C LYS A 286 27.43 28.75 -2.01
#